data_AF-A0A2A4W483-F1
#
_entry.id   AF-A0A2A4W483-F1
#
_cell.length_a   1.000
_cell.length_b   1.000
_cell.length_c   1.000
_cell.angle_alpha   90.00
_cell.angle_beta   90.00
_cell.angle_gamma   90.00
#
_symmetry.space_group_name_H-M   'P 1'
#
loop_
_entity.id
_entity.type
_entity.pdbx_description
1 polymer ?
#
loop_
_entity_poly.entity_id
_entity_poly.type
_entity_poly.pdbx_seq_one_letter_code
_entity_poly.pdbx_strand_id
1 'polypeptide(L)' 'MTKSELLVINKTDLAPYVGASLEVMARDAKKMRTDKPFVFSNLKTEDGLSQIIEFILCQGLLEDT' A
#
# COMPACT_ATOMS: atom_id res chain seq x y z
N MET A 1 -1.07 18.52 0.29
CA MET A 1 -1.19 17.28 1.07
C MET A 1 -1.80 16.20 0.18
N THR A 2 -1.27 14.98 0.24
CA THR A 2 -1.70 13.83 -0.56
C THR A 2 -3.17 13.49 -0.27
N LYS A 3 -4.01 13.56 -1.32
CA LYS A 3 -5.48 13.40 -1.24
C LYS A 3 -5.95 11.94 -1.40
N SER A 4 -5.05 10.96 -1.38
CA SER A 4 -5.40 9.56 -1.70
C SER A 4 -6.04 8.83 -0.51
N GLU A 5 -7.12 8.11 -0.77
CA GLU A 5 -7.80 7.27 0.23
C GLU A 5 -6.99 6.00 0.55
N LEU A 6 -6.26 5.45 -0.43
CA LEU A 6 -5.27 4.39 -0.24
C LEU A 6 -3.88 4.85 -0.73
N LEU A 7 -2.83 4.49 0.01
CA LEU A 7 -1.45 4.58 -0.45
C LEU A 7 -0.90 3.17 -0.70
N VAL A 8 -0.43 2.90 -1.91
CA VAL A 8 0.25 1.64 -2.23
C VAL A 8 1.75 1.88 -2.35
N ILE A 9 2.53 1.18 -1.56
CA ILE A 9 4.00 1.16 -1.63
C ILE A 9 4.39 -0.13 -2.33
N ASN A 10 4.61 -0.05 -3.65
CA ASN A 10 4.90 -1.21 -4.50
C ASN A 10 6.41 -1.44 -4.67
N LYS A 11 6.77 -2.65 -5.10
CA LYS A 11 8.14 -3.13 -5.35
C LYS A 11 8.98 -3.23 -4.07
N THR A 12 8.39 -3.76 -3.01
CA THR A 12 9.10 -3.95 -1.74
C THR A 12 10.31 -4.88 -1.86
N ASP A 13 10.35 -5.74 -2.87
CA ASP A 13 11.49 -6.58 -3.24
C ASP A 13 12.75 -5.78 -3.58
N LEU A 14 12.60 -4.54 -4.06
CA LEU A 14 13.75 -3.70 -4.42
C LEU A 14 14.41 -3.05 -3.21
N ALA A 15 13.77 -3.03 -2.04
CA ALA A 15 14.25 -2.30 -0.87
C ALA A 15 15.70 -2.65 -0.44
N PRO A 16 16.13 -3.93 -0.41
CA PRO A 16 17.50 -4.29 -0.07
C PRO A 16 18.54 -3.79 -1.08
N TYR A 17 18.15 -3.62 -2.34
CA TYR A 17 19.05 -3.25 -3.43
C TYR A 17 19.22 -1.74 -3.61
N VAL A 18 18.26 -0.95 -3.13
CA VAL A 18 18.25 0.52 -3.26
C VAL A 18 18.56 1.23 -1.95
N GLY A 19 18.87 0.49 -0.88
CA GLY A 19 19.11 1.03 0.45
C GLY A 19 17.86 1.66 1.08
N ALA A 20 16.67 1.18 0.73
CA ALA A 20 15.41 1.66 1.31
C ALA A 20 15.04 0.86 2.56
N SER A 21 14.57 1.55 3.60
CA SER A 21 14.07 0.93 4.82
C SER A 21 12.54 0.93 4.84
N LEU A 22 11.93 -0.26 4.71
CA LEU A 22 10.48 -0.42 4.78
C LEU A 22 9.91 -0.01 6.14
N GLU A 23 10.68 -0.16 7.23
CA GLU A 23 10.27 0.26 8.58
C GLU A 23 10.13 1.79 8.68
N VAL A 24 11.10 2.53 8.12
CA VAL A 24 11.05 4.00 8.07
C VAL A 24 9.86 4.46 7.24
N MET A 25 9.66 3.85 6.06
CA MET A 25 8.51 4.14 5.21
C MET A 25 7.17 3.88 5.91
N ALA A 26 7.06 2.79 6.67
CA ALA A 26 5.84 2.45 7.43
C ALA A 26 5.54 3.49 8.51
N ARG A 27 6.58 3.91 9.25
CA ARG A 27 6.49 4.94 10.29
C ARG A 27 6.03 6.27 9.71
N ASP A 28 6.64 6.69 8.60
CA ASP A 28 6.33 7.96 7.95
C ASP A 28 4.95 7.94 7.31
N ALA A 29 4.57 6.83 6.65
CA ALA A 29 3.23 6.65 6.10
C ALA A 29 2.17 6.76 7.20
N LYS A 30 2.38 6.10 8.35
CA LYS A 30 1.46 6.18 9.50
C LYS A 30 1.37 7.61 10.06
N LYS A 31 2.49 8.32 10.16
CA LYS A 31 2.53 9.70 10.66
C LYS A 31 1.84 10.69 9.71
N MET A 32 2.03 10.54 8.41
CA MET A 32 1.47 11.47 7.41
C MET A 32 0.00 11.24 7.10
N ARG A 33 -0.50 10.02 7.33
CA ARG A 33 -1.82 9.61 6.85
C ARG A 33 -2.92 9.61 7.90
N THR A 34 -2.65 9.95 9.17
CA THR A 34 -3.64 10.14 10.26
C THR A 34 -4.89 9.27 10.07
N ASP A 35 -4.70 7.95 10.12
CA ASP A 35 -5.72 6.90 9.99
C ASP A 35 -6.13 6.44 8.58
N LYS A 36 -5.61 7.04 7.50
CA LYS A 36 -5.84 6.52 6.14
C LYS A 36 -4.94 5.32 5.84
N PRO A 37 -5.49 4.24 5.24
CA PRO A 37 -4.76 3.00 5.02
C PRO A 37 -3.59 3.17 4.04
N PHE A 38 -2.60 2.30 4.22
CA PHE A 38 -1.54 2.07 3.25
C PHE A 38 -1.22 0.58 3.18
N VAL A 39 -0.73 0.12 2.03
CA VAL A 39 -0.39 -1.29 1.78
C VAL A 39 0.99 -1.36 1.15
N PHE A 40 1.84 -2.24 1.70
CA PHE A 40 3.05 -2.67 1.03
C PHE A 40 2.70 -3.78 0.04
N SER A 41 3.26 -3.71 -1.16
CA SER A 41 2.98 -4.70 -2.20
C SER A 41 4.21 -5.07 -3.02
N ASN A 42 4.17 -6.30 -3.53
CA ASN A 42 5.02 -6.78 -4.60
C ASN A 42 4.13 -7.51 -5.59
N LEU A 43 3.78 -6.83 -6.69
CA LEU A 43 2.90 -7.40 -7.71
C LEU A 43 3.51 -8.56 -8.49
N LYS A 44 4.82 -8.84 -8.37
CA LYS A 44 5.44 -10.03 -8.97
C LYS A 44 5.19 -11.30 -8.17
N THR A 45 5.09 -11.17 -6.86
CA THR A 45 4.80 -12.28 -5.92
C THR A 45 3.35 -12.26 -5.44
N GLU A 46 2.57 -11.27 -5.90
CA GLU A 46 1.19 -11.02 -5.49
C GLU A 46 1.05 -10.60 -4.01
N ASP A 47 2.15 -10.29 -3.33
CA ASP A 47 2.12 -9.80 -1.96
C ASP A 47 1.40 -8.46 -1.88
N GLY A 48 0.44 -8.36 -0.94
CA GLY A 48 -0.39 -7.17 -0.75
C GLY A 48 -1.45 -6.94 -1.82
N LEU A 49 -1.51 -7.76 -2.88
CA LEU A 49 -2.50 -7.63 -3.95
C LEU A 49 -3.92 -7.85 -3.42
N SER A 50 -4.15 -8.88 -2.60
CA SER A 50 -5.47 -9.17 -2.03
C SER A 50 -6.00 -8.01 -1.18
N GLN A 51 -5.14 -7.33 -0.42
CA GLN A 51 -5.52 -6.17 0.40
C GLN A 51 -5.92 -4.97 -0.46
N ILE A 52 -5.26 -4.78 -1.62
CA ILE A 52 -5.60 -3.72 -2.57
C ILE A 52 -6.95 -4.02 -3.22
N ILE A 53 -7.19 -5.27 -3.64
CA ILE A 53 -8.46 -5.70 -4.22
C ILE A 53 -9.59 -5.50 -3.20
N GLU A 54 -9.43 -6.00 -1.98
CA GLU A 54 -10.42 -5.86 -0.91
C GLU A 54 -10.74 -4.38 -0.61
N PHE A 55 -9.73 -3.52 -0.59
CA PHE A 55 -9.94 -2.09 -0.44
C PHE A 55 -10.81 -1.52 -1.57
N ILE A 56 -10.53 -1.89 -2.82
CA ILE A 56 -11.28 -1.41 -3.98
C ILE A 56 -12.71 -1.94 -3.98
N LEU A 57 -12.94 -3.20 -3.63
CA LEU A 57 -14.30 -3.75 -3.52
C LEU A 57 -15.11 -3.04 -2.43
N CYS A 58 -14.53 -2.88 -1.23
CA CYS A 58 -15.20 -2.28 -0.08
C CYS A 58 -15.45 -0.77 -0.24
N GLN A 59 -14.47 -0.02 -0.77
CA GLN A 59 -14.54 1.45 -0.84
C GLN A 59 -14.95 1.96 -2.23
N GLY A 60 -14.73 1.18 -3.27
CA GLY A 60 -15.03 1.53 -4.66
C GLY A 60 -16.42 1.10 -5.14
N LEU A 61 -17.21 0.40 -4.32
CA LEU A 61 -18.54 -0.14 -4.68
C LEU A 61 -18.52 -0.99 -5.97
N LEU A 62 -17.39 -1.64 -6.26
CA LEU A 62 -17.28 -2.55 -7.39
C LEU A 62 -18.05 -3.83 -7.03
N GLU A 63 -19.18 -4.05 -7.69
CA GLU A 63 -19.95 -5.29 -7.57
C GLU A 63 -19.13 -6.43 -8.18
N ASP A 64 -18.85 -7.47 -7.38
CA ASP A 64 -18.30 -8.73 -7.88
C ASP A 64 -19.29 -9.30 -8.92
N THR A 65 -18.90 -9.26 -10.19
CA THR A 65 -19.69 -9.75 -11.33
C THR A 65 -19.13 -11.05 -11.87
#